data_AF-A0A7K4QV02-F1
#
_entry.id   AF-A0A7K4QV02-F1
#
_cell.length_a   1.000
_cell.length_b   1.000
_cell.length_c   1.000
_cell.angle_alpha   90.00
_cell.angle_beta   90.00
_cell.angle_gamma   90.00
#
_symmetry.space_group_name_H-M   'P 1'
#
loop_
_entity.id
_entity.type
_entity.pdbx_description
1 polymer ?
#
loop_
_entity_poly.entity_id
_entity_poly.type
_entity_poly.pdbx_seq_one_letter_code
_entity_poly.pdbx_strand_id
1 'polypeptide(L)'
;YHWRHIKETQLSKLNQTEIEAMLGSYTKVLFVRDPFHRLIATFLQSMGSSPSFSSFVEDVLGSGIHNASVAWKPLVSLCLPCLVQYDYVVMFGFLRQELGHLLWRAGLSVDSLLPKFTDTQVLWTYRWLSEQMFSELSAQQKKKLSHFYRWDLSAFPFSSSYLSD
;
A
#
# COMPACT_ATOMS: atom_id res chain seq x y z
N TYR A 1 -17.35 17.56 -14.70
CA TYR A 1 -16.44 17.99 -13.62
C TYR A 1 -15.01 17.94 -14.13
N HIS A 2 -14.41 19.10 -14.33
CA HIS A 2 -13.09 19.27 -14.93
C HIS A 2 -12.06 19.30 -13.80
N TRP A 3 -11.47 18.16 -13.45
CA TRP A 3 -10.36 18.12 -12.51
C TRP A 3 -9.18 18.85 -13.16
N ARG A 4 -8.97 20.12 -12.79
CA ARG A 4 -7.69 20.79 -13.06
C ARG A 4 -6.64 19.97 -12.32
N HIS A 5 -5.77 19.28 -13.05
CA HIS A 5 -4.56 18.68 -12.50
C HIS A 5 -3.76 19.80 -11.84
N ILE A 6 -3.89 19.95 -10.53
CA ILE A 6 -2.98 20.75 -9.73
C ILE A 6 -1.61 20.09 -9.94
N LYS A 7 -0.63 20.83 -10.50
CA LYS A 7 0.74 20.33 -10.62
C LYS A 7 1.21 19.97 -9.21
N GLU A 8 1.44 18.68 -8.97
CA GLU A 8 2.03 18.21 -7.72
C GLU A 8 3.44 18.80 -7.56
N THR A 9 3.62 19.67 -6.58
CA THR A 9 4.94 20.16 -6.18
C THR A 9 5.59 19.10 -5.30
N GLN A 10 6.66 18.47 -5.76
CA GLN A 10 7.45 17.58 -4.93
C GLN A 10 8.14 18.37 -3.81
N LEU A 11 8.11 17.84 -2.58
CA LEU A 11 8.78 18.44 -1.42
C LEU A 11 10.28 18.66 -1.67
N SER A 12 10.91 17.81 -2.49
CA SER A 12 12.32 17.94 -2.89
C SER A 12 12.65 19.24 -3.64
N LYS A 13 11.66 19.98 -4.12
CA LYS A 13 11.84 21.26 -4.81
C LYS A 13 11.81 22.46 -3.86
N LEU A 14 11.49 22.25 -2.58
CA LEU A 14 11.38 23.28 -1.55
C LEU A 14 12.61 23.29 -0.65
N ASN A 15 12.85 24.40 0.04
CA ASN A 15 13.91 24.45 1.05
C ASN A 15 13.48 23.78 2.36
N GLN A 16 14.43 23.52 3.25
CA GLN A 16 14.18 22.79 4.50
C GLN A 16 13.12 23.46 5.38
N THR A 17 13.17 24.80 5.52
CA THR A 17 12.21 25.56 6.32
C THR A 17 10.79 25.46 5.77
N GLU A 18 10.64 25.50 4.44
CA GLU A 18 9.34 25.33 3.77
C GLU A 18 8.81 23.91 3.96
N ILE A 19 9.66 22.89 3.82
CA ILE A 19 9.29 21.49 4.04
C ILE A 19 8.82 21.30 5.48
N GLU A 20 9.56 21.80 6.47
CA GLU A 20 9.20 21.72 7.89
C GLU A 20 7.89 22.44 8.19
N ALA A 21 7.70 23.65 7.65
CA ALA A 21 6.46 24.40 7.79
C ALA A 21 5.26 23.66 7.19
N MET A 22 5.43 23.05 6.01
CA MET A 22 4.37 22.24 5.38
C MET A 22 4.07 20.96 6.19
N LEU A 23 5.10 20.21 6.57
CA LEU A 23 4.95 18.99 7.36
C LEU A 23 4.34 19.27 8.75
N GLY A 24 4.61 20.44 9.33
CA GLY A 24 4.04 20.88 10.61
C GLY A 24 2.60 21.40 10.54
N SER A 25 2.15 21.89 9.38
CA SER A 25 0.81 22.50 9.23
C SER A 25 -0.23 21.60 8.57
N TYR A 26 0.19 20.64 7.75
CA TYR A 26 -0.73 19.81 6.97
C TYR A 26 -1.17 18.56 7.74
N THR A 27 -2.42 18.14 7.54
CA THR A 27 -2.86 16.80 7.96
C THR A 27 -2.25 15.75 7.04
N LYS A 28 -1.47 14.83 7.62
CA LYS A 28 -0.73 13.79 6.90
C LYS A 28 -1.41 12.44 7.14
N VAL A 29 -1.94 11.85 6.08
CA VAL A 29 -2.61 10.54 6.12
C VAL A 29 -1.76 9.53 5.36
N LEU A 30 -1.41 8.42 6.00
CA LEU A 30 -0.72 7.30 5.38
C LEU A 30 -1.71 6.16 5.11
N PHE A 31 -1.89 5.81 3.84
CA PHE A 31 -2.64 4.61 3.47
C PHE A 31 -1.68 3.43 3.33
N VAL A 32 -1.87 2.40 4.16
CA VAL A 32 -1.08 1.16 4.13
C VAL A 32 -1.93 0.02 3.60
N ARG A 33 -1.31 -0.84 2.80
CA ARG A 33 -1.95 -2.06 2.29
C ARG A 33 -0.97 -3.19 2.45
N ASP A 34 -1.51 -4.35 2.80
CA ASP A 34 -0.73 -5.58 2.87
C ASP A 34 0.17 -5.76 1.62
N PRO A 35 1.47 -6.01 1.79
CA PRO A 35 2.43 -6.07 0.69
C PRO A 35 2.11 -7.19 -0.31
N PHE A 36 1.56 -8.32 0.14
CA PHE A 36 1.16 -9.41 -0.75
C PHE A 36 -0.06 -9.01 -1.60
N HIS A 37 -1.04 -8.34 -1.01
CA HIS A 37 -2.16 -7.79 -1.78
C HIS A 37 -1.71 -6.74 -2.81
N ARG A 38 -0.67 -5.94 -2.50
CA ARG A 38 -0.06 -5.01 -3.47
C ARG A 38 0.57 -5.76 -4.63
N LEU A 39 1.33 -6.83 -4.36
CA LEU A 39 1.94 -7.66 -5.41
C LEU A 39 0.90 -8.25 -6.35
N ILE A 40 -0.17 -8.84 -5.80
CA ILE A 40 -1.26 -9.40 -6.61
C ILE A 40 -1.92 -8.31 -7.45
N ALA A 41 -2.23 -7.15 -6.86
CA ALA A 41 -2.84 -6.05 -7.59
C ALA A 41 -1.93 -5.55 -8.74
N THR A 42 -0.62 -5.46 -8.51
CA THR A 42 0.33 -5.08 -9.57
C THR A 42 0.41 -6.13 -10.66
N PHE A 43 0.53 -7.41 -10.31
CA PHE A 43 0.53 -8.51 -11.29
C PHE A 43 -0.72 -8.50 -12.16
N LEU A 44 -1.90 -8.29 -11.56
CA LEU A 44 -3.15 -8.19 -12.30
C LEU A 44 -3.22 -6.95 -13.20
N GLN A 45 -2.64 -5.83 -12.78
CA GLN A 45 -2.57 -4.63 -13.62
C GLN A 45 -1.58 -4.78 -14.78
N SER A 46 -0.54 -5.59 -14.59
CA SER A 46 0.48 -5.90 -15.61
C SER A 46 0.23 -7.22 -16.33
N MET A 47 -0.99 -7.78 -16.29
CA MET A 47 -1.30 -9.06 -16.94
C MET A 47 -0.87 -9.04 -18.41
N GLY A 48 0.12 -9.88 -18.75
CA GLY A 48 0.80 -9.91 -20.05
C GLY A 48 2.31 -9.65 -19.98
N SER A 49 2.84 -9.12 -18.88
CA SER A 49 4.29 -8.88 -18.70
C SER A 49 5.07 -10.11 -18.22
N SER A 50 4.43 -10.96 -17.41
CA SER A 50 5.03 -12.17 -16.84
C SER A 50 4.07 -13.35 -17.06
N PRO A 51 4.59 -14.56 -17.35
CA PRO A 51 3.77 -15.72 -17.70
C PRO A 51 3.00 -16.31 -16.51
N SER A 52 3.45 -16.04 -15.29
CA SER A 52 2.92 -16.60 -14.05
C SER A 52 3.23 -15.67 -12.86
N PHE A 53 2.54 -15.85 -11.74
CA PHE A 53 2.79 -15.04 -10.55
C PHE A 53 4.16 -15.35 -9.94
N SER A 54 4.59 -16.60 -10.01
CA SER A 54 5.91 -17.05 -9.58
C SER A 54 7.03 -16.38 -10.37
N SER A 55 6.89 -16.28 -11.70
CA SER A 55 7.86 -15.56 -12.54
C SER A 55 7.88 -14.06 -12.21
N PHE A 56 6.71 -13.45 -12.02
CA PHE A 56 6.62 -12.05 -11.57
C PHE A 56 7.34 -11.83 -10.23
N VAL A 57 7.17 -12.75 -9.27
CA VAL A 57 7.87 -12.67 -7.97
C VAL A 57 9.38 -12.78 -8.12
N GLU A 58 9.88 -13.61 -9.04
CA GLU A 58 11.31 -13.64 -9.35
C GLU A 58 11.81 -12.29 -9.89
N ASP A 59 11.07 -11.67 -10.80
CA ASP A 59 11.42 -10.34 -11.35
C ASP A 59 11.46 -9.27 -10.24
N VAL A 60 10.48 -9.29 -9.33
CA VAL A 60 10.42 -8.38 -8.18
C VAL A 60 11.63 -8.56 -7.25
N LEU A 61 11.95 -9.82 -6.91
CA LEU A 61 13.07 -10.15 -6.03
C LEU A 61 14.43 -9.88 -6.69
N GLY A 62 14.53 -10.10 -8.01
CA GLY A 62 15.74 -9.90 -8.81
C GLY A 62 16.06 -8.43 -9.07
N SER A 63 15.03 -7.59 -9.23
CA SER A 63 15.20 -6.12 -9.38
C SER A 63 15.83 -5.48 -8.13
N GLY A 64 15.62 -6.09 -6.96
CA GLY A 64 16.09 -5.57 -5.67
C GLY A 64 15.42 -4.25 -5.26
N ILE A 65 15.73 -3.74 -4.07
CA ILE A 65 15.06 -2.55 -3.50
C ILE A 65 15.39 -1.27 -4.28
N HIS A 66 16.57 -1.20 -4.90
CA HIS A 66 17.06 0.01 -5.58
C HIS A 66 16.44 0.24 -6.96
N ASN A 67 16.11 -0.83 -7.69
CA ASN A 67 15.45 -0.76 -8.99
C ASN A 67 13.96 -1.13 -8.93
N ALA A 68 13.42 -1.34 -7.73
CA ALA A 68 12.01 -1.66 -7.54
C ALA A 68 11.11 -0.49 -7.98
N SER A 69 10.12 -0.80 -8.83
CA SER A 69 9.00 0.12 -9.10
C SER A 69 8.30 0.49 -7.80
N VAL A 70 7.77 1.71 -7.74
CA VAL A 70 6.91 2.19 -6.63
C VAL A 70 5.79 1.20 -6.33
N ALA A 71 5.31 0.47 -7.35
CA ALA A 71 4.22 -0.49 -7.23
C ALA A 71 4.49 -1.60 -6.19
N TRP A 72 5.72 -2.13 -6.13
CA TRP A 72 6.10 -3.24 -5.24
C TRP A 72 7.19 -2.89 -4.22
N LYS A 73 7.69 -1.66 -4.18
CA LYS A 73 8.66 -1.25 -3.15
C LYS A 73 8.03 -1.29 -1.75
N PRO A 74 8.76 -1.73 -0.70
CA PRO A 74 8.26 -1.70 0.68
C PRO A 74 7.76 -0.30 1.08
N LEU A 75 6.61 -0.25 1.75
CA LEU A 75 5.97 0.99 2.21
C LEU A 75 6.89 1.81 3.12
N VAL A 76 7.61 1.17 4.03
CA VAL A 76 8.53 1.89 4.93
C VAL A 76 9.60 2.65 4.15
N SER A 77 10.00 2.14 2.99
CA SER A 77 11.01 2.75 2.12
C SER A 77 10.44 3.88 1.25
N LEU A 78 9.12 3.90 1.03
CA LEU A 78 8.44 4.93 0.27
C LEU A 78 7.97 6.09 1.16
N CYS A 79 7.42 5.75 2.32
CA CYS A 79 6.70 6.69 3.18
C CYS A 79 7.52 7.14 4.40
N LEU A 80 8.62 6.46 4.71
CA LEU A 80 9.52 6.82 5.82
C LEU A 80 8.75 7.13 7.13
N PRO A 81 7.92 6.18 7.64
CA PRO A 81 7.05 6.42 8.79
C PRO A 81 7.81 6.75 10.09
N CYS A 82 9.11 6.46 10.14
CA CYS A 82 9.98 6.86 11.26
C CYS A 82 10.42 8.33 11.20
N LEU A 83 10.37 8.97 10.02
CA LEU A 83 10.80 10.36 9.81
C LEU A 83 9.61 11.31 9.73
N VAL A 84 8.49 10.88 9.15
CA VAL A 84 7.29 11.70 9.00
C VAL A 84 6.28 11.33 10.08
N GLN A 85 5.89 12.31 10.90
CA GLN A 85 4.87 12.13 11.93
C GLN A 85 3.48 12.19 11.32
N TYR A 86 2.93 11.05 10.92
CA TYR A 86 1.58 10.97 10.35
C TYR A 86 0.50 11.20 11.40
N ASP A 87 -0.55 11.94 11.03
CA ASP A 87 -1.72 12.17 11.88
C ASP A 87 -2.63 10.93 11.90
N TYR A 88 -2.69 10.20 10.79
CA TYR A 88 -3.47 8.97 10.66
C TYR A 88 -2.73 7.95 9.80
N VAL A 89 -2.79 6.68 10.21
CA VAL A 89 -2.37 5.51 9.41
C VAL A 89 -3.61 4.65 9.18
N VAL A 90 -3.91 4.36 7.93
CA VAL A 90 -5.20 3.81 7.48
C VAL A 90 -4.96 2.52 6.70
N MET A 91 -5.60 1.43 7.08
CA MET A 91 -5.36 0.14 6.46
C MET A 91 -6.37 -0.15 5.35
N PHE A 92 -5.86 -0.40 4.14
CA PHE A 92 -6.65 -0.73 2.97
C PHE A 92 -7.27 -2.12 3.15
N GLY A 93 -8.59 -2.17 3.33
CA GLY A 93 -9.36 -3.40 3.56
C GLY A 93 -10.50 -3.25 4.56
N PHE A 94 -10.51 -2.18 5.38
CA PHE A 94 -11.53 -1.90 6.41
C PHE A 94 -12.23 -0.55 6.17
N LEU A 95 -12.57 -0.29 4.91
CA LEU A 95 -12.79 1.05 4.37
C LEU A 95 -14.11 1.74 4.77
N ARG A 96 -14.99 1.15 5.59
CA ARG A 96 -16.18 1.87 6.05
C ARG A 96 -15.96 2.60 7.36
N GLN A 97 -15.45 1.91 8.38
CA GLN A 97 -15.40 2.48 9.72
C GLN A 97 -14.22 3.46 9.86
N GLU A 98 -13.05 3.10 9.32
CA GLU A 98 -11.86 3.95 9.38
C GLU A 98 -12.00 5.19 8.48
N LEU A 99 -12.53 5.02 7.26
CA LEU A 99 -12.73 6.12 6.33
C LEU A 99 -13.81 7.09 6.80
N GLY A 100 -14.90 6.59 7.39
CA GLY A 100 -15.93 7.43 7.99
C GLY A 100 -15.37 8.30 9.13
N HIS A 101 -14.51 7.74 9.98
CA HIS A 101 -13.84 8.49 11.04
C HIS A 101 -12.89 9.55 10.48
N LEU A 102 -12.10 9.23 9.45
CA LEU A 102 -11.21 10.21 8.79
C LEU A 102 -11.99 11.36 8.15
N LEU A 103 -13.06 11.05 7.42
CA LEU A 103 -13.91 12.06 6.79
C LEU A 103 -14.53 12.98 7.84
N TRP A 104 -15.04 12.42 8.93
CA TRP A 104 -15.58 13.20 10.04
C TRP A 104 -14.52 14.12 10.68
N ARG A 105 -13.30 13.59 10.95
CA ARG A 105 -12.18 14.37 11.48
C ARG A 105 -11.70 15.46 10.52
N ALA A 106 -11.85 15.26 9.22
CA ALA A 106 -11.56 16.24 8.18
C ALA A 106 -12.67 17.29 7.99
N GLY A 107 -13.74 17.24 8.80
CA GLY A 107 -14.89 18.15 8.70
C GLY A 107 -15.81 17.85 7.51
N LEU A 108 -15.73 16.65 6.93
CA LEU A 108 -16.55 16.21 5.81
C LEU A 108 -17.73 15.36 6.29
N SER A 109 -18.91 15.57 5.70
CA SER A 109 -20.12 14.80 6.04
C SER A 109 -20.00 13.36 5.54
N VAL A 110 -20.21 12.39 6.44
CA VAL A 110 -20.05 10.95 6.19
C VAL A 110 -21.14 10.36 5.27
N ASP A 111 -22.33 10.98 5.27
CA ASP A 111 -23.55 10.40 4.68
C ASP A 111 -23.58 10.37 3.13
N SER A 112 -22.72 11.14 2.44
CA SER A 112 -22.76 11.27 0.97
C SER A 112 -21.50 10.80 0.23
N LEU A 113 -20.40 10.56 0.94
CA LEU A 113 -19.07 10.35 0.33
C LEU A 113 -18.54 8.93 0.42
N LEU A 114 -19.07 8.08 1.31
CA LEU A 114 -18.60 6.70 1.42
C LEU A 114 -19.23 5.85 0.32
N PRO A 115 -18.46 5.37 -0.67
CA PRO A 115 -18.98 4.39 -1.60
C PRO A 115 -19.43 3.18 -0.78
N LYS A 116 -20.58 2.61 -1.11
CA LYS A 116 -21.01 1.32 -0.53
C LYS A 116 -20.10 0.22 -1.09
N PHE A 117 -18.84 0.16 -0.65
CA PHE A 117 -17.97 -0.97 -0.90
C PHE A 117 -18.57 -2.16 -0.16
N THR A 118 -19.34 -3.00 -0.84
CA THR A 118 -19.87 -4.25 -0.30
C THR A 118 -18.69 -5.19 -0.09
N ASP A 119 -18.11 -5.11 1.11
CA ASP A 119 -16.80 -5.66 1.47
C ASP A 119 -16.70 -7.17 1.34
N THR A 120 -17.80 -7.93 1.50
CA THR A 120 -17.72 -9.39 1.58
C THR A 120 -17.22 -10.04 0.30
N GLN A 121 -17.84 -9.77 -0.85
CA GLN A 121 -17.44 -10.40 -2.12
C GLN A 121 -16.02 -10.05 -2.55
N VAL A 122 -15.57 -8.82 -2.28
CA VAL A 122 -14.21 -8.36 -2.57
C VAL A 122 -13.21 -9.05 -1.62
N LEU A 123 -13.52 -9.15 -0.32
CA LEU A 123 -12.69 -9.88 0.65
C LEU A 123 -12.54 -11.36 0.26
N TRP A 124 -13.65 -12.02 -0.09
CA TRP A 124 -13.65 -13.43 -0.49
C TRP A 124 -12.81 -13.65 -1.74
N THR A 125 -12.98 -12.79 -2.75
CA THR A 125 -12.20 -12.84 -3.99
C THR A 125 -10.70 -12.65 -3.72
N TYR A 126 -10.33 -11.66 -2.90
CA TYR A 126 -8.93 -11.44 -2.55
C TYR A 126 -8.35 -12.59 -1.73
N ARG A 127 -9.10 -13.15 -0.78
CA ARG A 127 -8.65 -14.30 0.01
C ARG A 127 -8.34 -15.49 -0.87
N TRP A 128 -9.30 -15.92 -1.68
CA TRP A 128 -9.13 -17.06 -2.59
C TRP A 128 -7.98 -16.82 -3.58
N LEU A 129 -7.90 -15.61 -4.14
CA LEU A 129 -6.83 -15.26 -5.07
C LEU A 129 -5.46 -15.28 -4.37
N SER A 130 -5.37 -14.77 -3.15
CA SER A 130 -4.15 -14.83 -2.34
C SER A 130 -3.73 -16.27 -2.05
N GLU A 131 -4.68 -17.16 -1.69
CA GLU A 131 -4.39 -18.58 -1.49
C GLU A 131 -3.80 -19.20 -2.76
N GLN A 132 -4.41 -18.96 -3.93
CA GLN A 132 -3.95 -19.49 -5.20
C GLN A 132 -2.57 -18.94 -5.60
N MET A 133 -2.39 -17.61 -5.57
CA MET A 133 -1.12 -16.97 -5.92
C MET A 133 0.00 -17.39 -4.97
N PHE A 134 -0.28 -17.53 -3.66
CA PHE A 134 0.71 -17.98 -2.69
C PHE A 134 1.07 -19.46 -2.87
N SER A 135 0.11 -20.30 -3.28
CA SER A 135 0.36 -21.72 -3.56
C SER A 135 1.31 -21.95 -4.73
N GLU A 136 1.36 -21.03 -5.70
CA GLU A 136 2.25 -21.08 -6.87
C GLU A 136 3.73 -20.87 -6.49
N LEU A 137 4.00 -20.27 -5.33
CA LEU A 137 5.35 -19.92 -4.92
C LEU A 137 6.09 -21.08 -4.26
N SER A 138 7.36 -21.24 -4.62
CA SER A 138 8.29 -22.13 -3.91
C SER A 138 8.53 -21.66 -2.47
N ALA A 139 8.92 -22.59 -1.59
CA ALA A 139 9.30 -22.26 -0.22
C ALA A 139 10.41 -21.21 -0.14
N GLN A 140 11.35 -21.24 -1.09
CA GLN A 140 12.44 -20.26 -1.17
C GLN A 140 11.91 -18.86 -1.54
N GLN A 141 11.00 -18.77 -2.51
CA GLN A 141 10.37 -17.48 -2.88
C GLN A 141 9.57 -16.91 -1.70
N LYS A 142 8.78 -17.73 -1.01
CA LYS A 142 8.02 -17.32 0.18
C LYS A 142 8.92 -16.72 1.25
N LYS A 143 10.02 -17.40 1.58
CA LYS A 143 11.00 -16.92 2.57
C LYS A 143 11.67 -15.61 2.11
N LYS A 144 12.06 -15.52 0.84
CA LYS A 144 12.68 -14.31 0.28
C LYS A 144 11.71 -13.13 0.28
N LEU A 145 10.44 -13.33 -0.06
CA LEU A 145 9.41 -12.29 -0.02
C LEU A 145 9.16 -11.78 1.41
N SER A 146 9.01 -12.70 2.37
CA SER A 146 8.82 -12.35 3.78
C SER A 146 10.00 -11.52 4.30
N HIS A 147 11.23 -11.92 3.94
CA HIS A 147 12.42 -11.13 4.24
C HIS A 147 12.45 -9.77 3.51
N PHE A 148 12.04 -9.71 2.24
CA PHE A 148 12.02 -8.48 1.44
C PHE A 148 11.07 -7.43 2.03
N TYR A 149 9.91 -7.84 2.55
CA TYR A 149 8.91 -6.97 3.17
C TYR A 149 8.98 -6.91 4.70
N ARG A 150 10.00 -7.50 5.34
CA ARG A 150 10.10 -7.64 6.81
C ARG A 150 9.81 -6.36 7.58
N TRP A 151 10.26 -5.21 7.07
CA TRP A 151 10.08 -3.94 7.75
C TRP A 151 8.66 -3.39 7.62
N ASP A 152 7.95 -3.67 6.53
CA ASP A 152 6.53 -3.36 6.41
C ASP A 152 5.74 -4.20 7.42
N LEU A 153 6.05 -5.49 7.53
CA LEU A 153 5.41 -6.42 8.46
C LEU A 153 5.67 -6.05 9.93
N SER A 154 6.84 -5.48 10.23
CA SER A 154 7.15 -4.98 11.57
C SER A 154 6.51 -3.62 11.87
N ALA A 155 6.38 -2.75 10.86
CA ALA A 155 5.89 -1.39 11.05
C ALA A 155 4.35 -1.30 11.10
N PHE A 156 3.64 -2.23 10.45
CA PHE A 156 2.19 -2.17 10.30
C PHE A 156 1.52 -3.50 10.67
N PRO A 157 0.32 -3.46 11.28
CA PRO A 157 -0.34 -4.65 11.82
C PRO A 157 -1.09 -5.45 10.73
N PHE A 158 -0.36 -6.09 9.81
CA PHE A 158 -0.94 -6.95 8.77
C PHE A 158 -1.28 -8.35 9.30
N SER A 159 -2.31 -8.45 10.15
CA SER A 159 -2.66 -9.68 10.88
C SER A 159 -3.05 -10.89 10.01
N SER A 160 -3.43 -10.66 8.75
CA SER A 160 -3.81 -11.72 7.79
C SER A 160 -2.81 -11.85 6.63
N SER A 161 -1.57 -11.37 6.79
CA SER A 161 -0.59 -11.43 5.72
C SER A 161 -0.10 -12.84 5.48
N TYR A 162 -0.02 -13.25 4.22
CA TYR A 162 0.64 -14.49 3.82
C TYR A 162 2.17 -14.43 3.94
N LEU A 163 2.73 -13.25 4.19
CA LEU A 163 4.17 -13.02 4.32
C LEU A 163 4.61 -12.89 5.78
N SER A 164 3.68 -12.89 6.72
CA SER A 164 3.97 -13.02 8.15
C SER A 164 4.20 -14.50 8.44
N ASP A 165 5.38 -14.84 8.96
CA ASP A 165 5.74 -16.22 9.37
C ASP A 165 4.72 -16.85 10.33
#